data_AF-G3ISE2-F1
#
_entry.id   AF-G3ISE2-F1
#
_cell.length_a   1.000
_cell.length_b   1.000
_cell.length_c   1.000
_cell.angle_alpha   90.00
_cell.angle_beta   90.00
_cell.angle_gamma   90.00
#
_symmetry.space_group_name_H-M   'P 1'
#
loop_
_entity.id
_entity.type
_entity.pdbx_description
1 polymer ?
#
loop_
_entity_poly.entity_id
_entity_poly.type
_entity_poly.pdbx_seq_one_letter_code
_entity_poly.pdbx_strand_id
1 'polypeptide(L)'
;MTTETAPRKPRKKITYIPAPLPAEGYVRLLSILAVLGISKTSFLNGVKAGKYPAGKLLSPRCRVWPVAEIRALLDSPEKPDEAAGGVK
;
A
#
# COMPACT_ATOMS: atom_id res chain seq x y z
N MET A 1 11.17 45.73 0.26
CA MET A 1 11.67 44.71 -0.69
C MET A 1 10.71 43.53 -0.64
N THR A 2 9.62 43.57 -1.41
CA THR A 2 8.62 42.50 -1.49
C THR A 2 9.00 41.55 -2.62
N THR A 3 9.34 40.32 -2.30
CA THR A 3 9.58 39.25 -3.28
C THR A 3 8.23 38.74 -3.80
N GLU A 4 7.90 39.16 -5.02
CA GLU A 4 6.79 38.62 -5.80
C GLU A 4 7.04 37.14 -6.10
N THR A 5 6.28 36.25 -5.44
CA THR A 5 6.36 34.80 -5.67
C THR A 5 5.60 34.46 -6.95
N ALA A 6 6.34 34.04 -7.98
CA ALA A 6 5.79 33.62 -9.27
C ALA A 6 4.77 32.45 -9.14
N PRO A 7 3.70 32.42 -9.94
CA PRO A 7 2.66 31.38 -9.85
C PRO A 7 3.22 30.02 -10.30
N ARG A 8 3.21 29.04 -9.39
CA ARG A 8 3.63 27.66 -9.72
C ARG A 8 2.59 27.01 -10.63
N LYS A 9 3.03 26.47 -11.77
CA LYS A 9 2.21 25.66 -12.68
C LYS A 9 1.45 24.58 -11.90
N PRO A 10 0.12 24.41 -12.10
CA PRO A 10 -0.63 23.40 -11.38
C PRO A 10 -0.06 22.02 -11.73
N ARG A 11 0.50 21.33 -10.73
CA ARG A 11 0.89 19.93 -10.91
C ARG A 11 -0.40 19.13 -11.07
N LYS A 12 -0.58 18.46 -12.20
CA LYS A 12 -1.61 17.42 -12.34
C LYS A 12 -1.41 16.44 -11.19
N LYS A 13 -2.30 16.46 -10.20
CA LYS A 13 -2.34 15.42 -9.18
C LYS A 13 -2.69 14.15 -9.93
N ILE A 14 -1.73 13.23 -10.04
CA ILE A 14 -2.03 11.86 -10.45
C ILE A 14 -2.93 11.32 -9.36
N THR A 15 -4.23 11.47 -9.56
CA THR A 15 -5.25 10.86 -8.73
C THR A 15 -5.23 9.40 -9.11
N TYR A 16 -4.60 8.58 -8.29
CA TYR A 16 -4.65 7.14 -8.47
C TYR A 16 -6.11 6.71 -8.27
N ILE A 17 -6.77 6.35 -9.37
CA ILE A 17 -8.09 5.75 -9.35
C ILE A 17 -7.89 4.34 -8.78
N PRO A 18 -8.52 3.98 -7.66
CA PRO A 18 -8.39 2.64 -7.12
C PRO A 18 -8.95 1.64 -8.13
N ALA A 19 -8.07 0.91 -8.79
CA ALA A 19 -8.46 -0.16 -9.68
C ALA A 19 -8.79 -1.42 -8.85
N PRO A 20 -9.77 -2.23 -9.28
CA PRO A 20 -10.01 -3.55 -8.71
C PRO A 20 -8.74 -4.41 -8.77
N LEU A 21 -8.61 -5.34 -7.83
CA LEU A 21 -7.41 -6.19 -7.75
C LEU A 21 -7.25 -7.01 -9.05
N PRO A 22 -6.09 -6.90 -9.74
CA PRO A 22 -5.80 -7.76 -10.89
C PRO A 22 -5.74 -9.24 -10.46
N ALA A 23 -5.84 -10.16 -11.43
CA ALA A 23 -5.87 -11.61 -11.17
C ALA A 23 -4.62 -12.10 -10.42
N GLU A 24 -3.45 -11.61 -10.82
CA GLU A 24 -2.15 -11.95 -10.22
C GLU A 24 -1.20 -10.74 -10.23
N GLY A 25 -0.05 -10.87 -9.57
CA GLY A 25 1.01 -9.86 -9.55
C GLY A 25 1.04 -9.02 -8.28
N TYR A 26 1.22 -7.71 -8.44
CA TYR A 26 1.47 -6.79 -7.33
C TYR A 26 0.58 -5.55 -7.37
N VAL A 27 0.17 -5.10 -6.19
CA VAL A 27 -0.67 -3.90 -6.01
C VAL A 27 -0.02 -2.88 -5.09
N ARG A 28 -0.45 -1.63 -5.27
CA ARG A 28 -0.02 -0.51 -4.41
C ARG A 28 -0.99 -0.34 -3.25
N LEU A 29 -0.49 0.34 -2.22
CA LEU A 29 -1.22 0.64 -0.99
C LEU A 29 -2.64 1.17 -1.24
N LEU A 30 -2.82 2.17 -2.11
CA LEU A 30 -4.14 2.76 -2.34
C LEU A 30 -5.19 1.76 -2.83
N SER A 31 -4.82 0.81 -3.70
CA SER A 31 -5.74 -0.26 -4.15
C SER A 31 -6.05 -1.25 -3.02
N ILE A 32 -5.08 -1.54 -2.14
CA ILE A 32 -5.32 -2.36 -0.95
C ILE A 32 -6.32 -1.66 -0.02
N LEU A 33 -6.16 -0.36 0.22
CA LEU A 33 -7.07 0.43 1.06
C LEU A 33 -8.48 0.49 0.46
N ALA A 34 -8.60 0.55 -0.87
CA ALA A 34 -9.90 0.55 -1.53
C ALA A 34 -10.64 -0.79 -1.40
N VAL A 35 -9.91 -1.90 -1.28
CA VAL A 35 -10.48 -3.24 -1.16
C VAL A 35 -10.77 -3.58 0.30
N LEU A 36 -9.83 -3.32 1.20
CA LEU A 36 -9.97 -3.60 2.63
C LEU A 36 -10.82 -2.57 3.38
N GLY A 37 -11.08 -1.40 2.79
CA GLY A 37 -11.88 -0.33 3.42
C GLY A 37 -11.23 0.32 4.65
N ILE A 38 -9.93 0.14 4.85
CA ILE A 38 -9.19 0.65 6.02
C ILE A 38 -8.33 1.87 5.67
N SER A 39 -7.91 2.59 6.71
CA SER A 39 -6.99 3.73 6.55
C SER A 39 -5.55 3.28 6.32
N LYS A 40 -4.78 4.13 5.62
CA LYS A 40 -3.35 3.94 5.34
C LYS A 40 -2.55 3.59 6.60
N THR A 41 -2.79 4.33 7.68
CA THR A 41 -2.06 4.19 8.94
C THR A 41 -2.37 2.87 9.62
N SER A 42 -3.64 2.48 9.65
CA SER A 42 -4.07 1.19 10.21
C SER A 42 -3.41 0.02 9.49
N PHE A 43 -3.39 0.05 8.15
CA PHE A 43 -2.69 -0.96 7.36
C PHE A 43 -1.19 -1.00 7.63
N LEU A 44 -0.49 0.14 7.60
CA LEU A 44 0.96 0.16 7.85
C LEU A 44 1.33 -0.28 9.26
N ASN A 45 0.50 0.05 10.26
CA ASN A 45 0.66 -0.42 11.63
C ASN A 45 0.44 -1.93 11.74
N GLY A 46 -0.56 -2.47 11.02
CA GLY A 46 -0.76 -3.92 10.95
C GLY A 46 0.38 -4.64 10.23
N VAL A 47 0.98 -4.05 9.18
CA VAL A 47 2.18 -4.61 8.53
C VAL A 47 3.36 -4.64 9.51
N LYS A 48 3.53 -3.60 10.33
CA LYS A 48 4.56 -3.59 11.39
C LYS A 48 4.29 -4.60 12.50
N ALA A 49 3.01 -4.81 12.81
CA ALA A 49 2.56 -5.75 13.84
C ALA A 49 2.42 -7.20 13.31
N GLY A 50 2.88 -7.51 12.10
CA GLY A 50 2.80 -8.85 11.53
C GLY A 50 1.40 -9.33 11.13
N LYS A 51 0.38 -8.46 11.15
CA LYS A 51 -1.01 -8.79 10.79
C LYS A 51 -1.27 -8.80 9.29
N TYR A 52 -0.45 -8.07 8.52
CA TYR A 52 -0.59 -7.93 7.08
C TYR A 52 0.74 -8.27 6.39
N PRO A 53 0.72 -8.73 5.12
CA PRO A 53 1.93 -9.16 4.42
C PRO A 53 2.96 -8.03 4.32
N ALA A 54 4.22 -8.40 4.48
CA ALA A 54 5.33 -7.49 4.27
C ALA A 54 5.40 -7.09 2.79
N GLY A 55 5.20 -5.80 2.49
CA GLY A 55 5.32 -5.30 1.12
C GLY A 55 6.77 -5.39 0.63
N LYS A 56 6.96 -5.69 -0.66
CA LYS A 56 8.24 -5.76 -1.36
C LYS A 56 8.56 -4.40 -2.01
N LEU A 57 9.83 -4.00 -1.98
CA LEU A 57 10.31 -2.81 -2.70
C LEU A 57 10.54 -3.17 -4.17
N LEU A 58 9.80 -2.52 -5.08
CA LEU A 58 10.01 -2.63 -6.53
C LEU A 58 11.05 -1.60 -7.01
N SER A 59 11.14 -0.46 -6.31
CA SER A 59 12.07 0.63 -6.56
C SER A 59 12.31 1.37 -5.24
N PRO A 60 13.39 2.18 -5.09
CA PRO A 60 13.71 2.86 -3.83
C PRO A 60 12.57 3.69 -3.21
N ARG A 61 11.57 4.10 -4.02
CA ARG A 61 10.39 4.85 -3.57
C ARG A 61 9.06 4.09 -3.68
N CYS A 62 9.08 2.87 -4.21
CA CYS A 62 7.86 2.12 -4.52
C CYS A 62 7.82 0.80 -3.77
N ARG A 63 6.94 0.72 -2.78
CA ARG A 63 6.57 -0.52 -2.11
C ARG A 63 5.28 -1.07 -2.74
N VAL A 64 5.29 -2.36 -3.02
CA VAL A 64 4.18 -3.09 -3.62
C VAL A 64 3.89 -4.33 -2.77
N TRP A 65 2.65 -4.81 -2.83
CA TRP A 65 2.21 -6.00 -2.09
C TRP A 65 1.73 -7.06 -3.08
N PRO A 66 2.06 -8.33 -2.86
CA PRO A 66 1.56 -9.42 -3.69
C PRO A 66 0.05 -9.55 -3.54
N VAL A 67 -0.66 -9.72 -4.66
CA VAL A 67 -2.13 -9.83 -4.66
C VAL A 67 -2.60 -11.11 -3.96
N ALA A 68 -1.84 -12.22 -4.12
CA ALA A 68 -2.16 -13.50 -3.51
C ALA A 68 -2.34 -13.40 -1.99
N GLU A 69 -1.39 -12.78 -1.29
CA GLU A 69 -1.44 -12.58 0.16
C GLU A 69 -2.63 -11.68 0.58
N ILE A 70 -2.91 -10.63 -0.19
CA ILE A 70 -4.03 -9.73 0.10
C ILE A 70 -5.37 -10.43 -0.09
N ARG A 71 -5.48 -11.34 -1.06
CA ARG A 71 -6.68 -12.17 -1.25
C ARG A 71 -6.82 -13.23 -0.16
N ALA A 72 -5.73 -13.88 0.23
CA ALA A 72 -5.74 -14.82 1.36
C ALA A 72 -6.22 -14.16 2.66
N LEU A 73 -5.86 -12.89 2.89
CA LEU A 73 -6.37 -12.10 4.02
C LEU A 73 -7.88 -11.81 3.96
N LEU A 74 -8.46 -11.72 2.76
CA LEU A 74 -9.91 -11.53 2.58
C LEU A 74 -10.67 -12.82 2.87
N ASP A 75 -10.11 -13.97 2.48
CA ASP A 75 -10.75 -15.28 2.64
C ASP A 75 -10.67 -15.80 4.09
N SER A 76 -9.59 -15.49 4.83
CA SER A 76 -9.41 -15.91 6.23
C SER A 76 -8.90 -14.76 7.12
N PRO A 77 -9.78 -14.08 7.89
CA PRO A 77 -9.35 -13.06 8.86
C PRO A 77 -8.77 -13.65 10.17
N GLU A 78 -8.69 -14.98 10.29
CA GLU A 78 -8.23 -15.69 11.48
C GLU A 78 -6.70 -15.96 11.44
N LYS A 79 -5.95 -15.06 12.08
CA LYS A 79 -4.62 -15.16 12.78
C LYS A 79 -3.88 -16.53 12.90
N PRO A 80 -2.57 -16.59 13.31
CA PRO A 80 -1.76 -15.57 14.03
C PRO A 80 -0.26 -15.38 13.65
N ASP A 81 0.26 -14.18 13.92
CA ASP A 81 1.58 -13.80 14.52
C ASP A 81 2.93 -14.40 14.08
N GLU A 82 3.05 -15.43 13.22
CA GLU A 82 4.30 -16.20 13.14
C GLU A 82 4.78 -16.59 11.72
N ALA A 83 4.80 -15.66 10.76
CA ALA A 83 5.44 -15.93 9.46
C ALA A 83 5.85 -14.67 8.68
N ALA A 84 6.82 -13.90 9.18
CA ALA A 84 7.77 -13.16 8.32
C ALA A 84 8.97 -12.64 9.12
N GLY A 85 9.64 -13.54 9.83
CA GLY A 85 11.08 -13.39 10.03
C GLY A 85 11.78 -13.60 8.67
N GLY A 86 12.65 -12.66 8.29
CA GLY A 86 13.59 -12.79 7.17
C GLY A 86 13.34 -11.77 6.03
N VAL A 87 14.33 -11.01 5.53
CA VAL A 87 15.78 -11.23 5.51
C VAL A 87 16.49 -9.88 5.27
N LYS A 88 17.56 -9.67 6.05
CA LYS A 88 18.77 -8.81 5.90
C LYS A 88 18.61 -7.35 5.45
#